data_AF-A0A2T6BNM2-F1
#
_entry.id   AF-A0A2T6BNM2-F1
#
_cell.length_a   1.000
_cell.length_b   1.000
_cell.length_c   1.000
_cell.angle_alpha   90.00
_cell.angle_beta   90.00
_cell.angle_gamma   90.00
#
_symmetry.space_group_name_H-M   'P 1'
#
loop_
_entity.id
_entity.type
_entity.pdbx_description
1 polymer ?
#
loop_
_entity_poly.entity_id
_entity_poly.type
_entity_poly.pdbx_seq_one_letter_code
_entity_poly.pdbx_strand_id
1 'polypeptide(L)'
;MNVGEGIKASSMKHWSLTGPSRLVKVFSISARNFMGSEKNSNKDHISGYVTEERYLWGLTATEIEMKLGLRPFELRPLVYVYALARLPSSDEVEFKFSAGFPDGKPVGQGADKDAFHKDMMQARKDYADGKNTHGPQARSMTPVVQLYGPGSFKIPQWKLIAPVPVGRQIATVSPTIAFPRPNGSVKPYTPHNRGGV
;
A
#
# COMPACT_ATOMS: atom_id res chain seq x y z
N MET A 1 -17.64 16.94 -9.08
CA MET A 1 -16.96 15.68 -8.71
C MET A 1 -15.48 15.99 -8.53
N ASN A 2 -14.92 15.78 -7.35
CA ASN A 2 -13.49 16.01 -7.11
C ASN A 2 -12.67 14.91 -7.84
N VAL A 3 -11.44 15.21 -8.27
CA VAL A 3 -10.53 14.28 -8.96
C VAL A 3 -10.41 12.94 -8.21
N GLY A 4 -10.36 12.97 -6.88
CA GLY A 4 -10.33 11.76 -6.05
C GLY A 4 -11.56 10.87 -6.17
N GLU A 5 -12.75 11.45 -6.28
CA GLU A 5 -14.01 10.71 -6.49
C GLU A 5 -14.08 10.10 -7.88
N GLY A 6 -13.61 10.82 -8.90
CA GLY A 6 -13.53 10.33 -10.27
C GLY A 6 -12.57 9.15 -10.41
N ILE A 7 -11.38 9.23 -9.80
CA ILE A 7 -10.41 8.13 -9.78
C ILE A 7 -10.97 6.93 -9.02
N LYS A 8 -11.59 7.15 -7.86
CA LYS A 8 -12.25 6.10 -7.08
C LYS A 8 -13.31 5.38 -7.90
N ALA A 9 -14.25 6.11 -8.49
CA ALA A 9 -15.31 5.54 -9.32
C ALA A 9 -14.77 4.78 -10.55
N SER A 10 -13.73 5.31 -11.21
CA SER A 10 -13.06 4.63 -12.33
C SER A 10 -12.32 3.36 -11.90
N SER A 11 -11.71 3.38 -10.72
CA SER A 11 -10.98 2.24 -10.15
C SER A 11 -11.92 1.09 -9.81
N MET A 12 -13.00 1.40 -9.11
CA MET A 12 -13.98 0.41 -8.66
C MET A 12 -14.63 -0.37 -9.80
N LYS A 13 -14.77 0.24 -10.99
CA LYS A 13 -15.37 -0.41 -12.17
C LYS A 13 -14.57 -1.60 -12.69
N HIS A 14 -13.26 -1.64 -12.48
CA HIS A 14 -12.39 -2.68 -13.04
C HIS A 14 -11.83 -3.64 -11.99
N TRP A 15 -12.16 -3.44 -10.71
CA TRP A 15 -11.78 -4.37 -9.66
C TRP A 15 -12.42 -5.74 -9.84
N SER A 16 -11.71 -6.76 -9.39
CA SER A 16 -12.15 -8.14 -9.45
C SER A 16 -11.77 -8.88 -8.17
N LEU A 17 -12.38 -10.04 -7.94
CA LEU A 17 -11.93 -10.99 -6.91
C LEU A 17 -10.84 -11.94 -7.42
N THR A 18 -10.49 -11.86 -8.70
CA THR A 18 -9.53 -12.73 -9.38
C THR A 18 -8.71 -11.99 -10.42
N GLY A 19 -7.54 -12.53 -10.74
CA GLY A 19 -6.71 -12.03 -11.84
C GLY A 19 -6.02 -10.68 -11.55
N PRO A 20 -5.62 -9.94 -12.60
CA PRO A 20 -4.72 -8.79 -12.49
C PRO A 20 -5.28 -7.63 -11.66
N SER A 21 -6.59 -7.39 -11.76
CA SER A 21 -7.29 -6.32 -11.03
C SER A 21 -7.81 -6.79 -9.67
N ARG A 22 -7.32 -7.94 -9.16
CA ARG A 22 -7.68 -8.43 -7.83
C ARG A 22 -7.16 -7.49 -6.77
N LEU A 23 -8.04 -7.04 -5.87
CA LEU A 23 -7.59 -6.33 -4.68
C LEU A 23 -6.88 -7.27 -3.72
N VAL A 24 -5.72 -6.82 -3.26
CA VAL A 24 -4.84 -7.56 -2.37
C VAL A 24 -4.37 -6.69 -1.22
N LYS A 25 -4.14 -7.33 -0.08
CA LYS A 25 -3.46 -6.76 1.06
C LYS A 25 -2.18 -7.53 1.37
N VAL A 26 -1.13 -6.79 1.70
CA VAL A 26 0.15 -7.33 2.15
C VAL A 26 0.24 -7.31 3.67
N PHE A 27 0.81 -8.36 4.23
CA PHE A 27 1.03 -8.53 5.67
C PHE A 27 2.47 -8.92 5.95
N SER A 28 3.01 -8.38 7.04
CA SER A 28 4.19 -8.94 7.69
C SER A 28 3.84 -10.21 8.45
N ILE A 29 4.85 -10.98 8.87
CA ILE A 29 4.64 -12.16 9.70
C ILE A 29 3.94 -11.82 11.02
N SER A 30 4.33 -10.71 11.65
CA SER A 30 3.73 -10.27 12.92
C SER A 30 2.27 -9.87 12.73
N ALA A 31 1.94 -9.17 11.63
CA ALA A 31 0.56 -8.79 11.33
C ALA A 31 -0.31 -10.01 11.01
N ARG A 32 0.22 -11.00 10.28
CA ARG A 32 -0.48 -12.27 10.02
C ARG A 32 -0.74 -13.05 11.31
N ASN A 33 0.25 -13.13 12.19
CA ASN A 33 0.11 -13.82 13.46
C ASN A 33 -0.90 -13.12 14.37
N PHE A 34 -0.91 -11.78 14.37
CA PHE A 34 -1.89 -10.99 15.10
C PHE A 34 -3.32 -11.34 14.64
N MET A 35 -3.57 -11.38 13.32
CA MET A 35 -4.86 -11.81 12.76
C MET A 35 -5.27 -13.23 13.21
N GLY A 36 -4.32 -14.16 13.32
CA GLY A 36 -4.60 -15.53 13.78
C GLY A 36 -4.83 -15.67 15.28
N SER A 37 -4.34 -14.72 16.09
CA SER A 37 -4.27 -14.83 17.55
C SER A 37 -5.46 -14.24 18.33
N GLU A 38 -6.20 -13.29 17.76
CA GLU A 38 -7.34 -12.66 18.45
C GLU A 38 -8.52 -13.63 18.57
N LYS A 39 -8.66 -14.30 19.73
CA LYS A 39 -9.70 -15.30 19.97
C LYS A 39 -11.15 -14.78 19.89
N ASN A 40 -11.44 -13.47 19.87
CA ASN A 40 -12.81 -12.95 20.10
C ASN A 40 -13.29 -11.73 19.26
N SER A 41 -12.60 -11.29 18.20
CA SER A 41 -13.09 -10.15 17.40
C SER A 41 -12.68 -10.23 15.93
N ASN A 42 -13.65 -10.32 15.01
CA ASN A 42 -13.49 -10.10 13.56
C ASN A 42 -12.20 -10.68 12.91
N LYS A 43 -11.85 -11.93 13.22
CA LYS A 43 -10.68 -12.66 12.69
C LYS A 43 -10.54 -12.64 11.16
N ASP A 44 -11.66 -12.40 10.48
CA ASP A 44 -11.72 -12.42 9.04
C ASP A 44 -11.75 -11.02 8.43
N HIS A 45 -11.58 -9.92 9.18
CA HIS A 45 -11.64 -8.58 8.60
C HIS A 45 -10.28 -7.89 8.54
N ILE A 46 -10.07 -7.15 7.46
CA ILE A 46 -8.87 -6.35 7.23
C ILE A 46 -9.23 -4.87 7.13
N SER A 47 -8.34 -4.03 7.66
CA SER A 47 -8.39 -2.57 7.61
C SER A 47 -7.13 -2.02 6.96
N GLY A 48 -7.02 -0.72 6.67
CA GLY A 48 -5.79 -0.12 6.14
C GLY A 48 -5.64 -0.24 4.62
N TYR A 49 -4.40 -0.22 4.11
CA TYR A 49 -4.15 -0.07 2.68
C TYR A 49 -4.23 -1.38 1.90
N VAL A 50 -4.86 -1.31 0.72
CA VAL A 50 -4.93 -2.35 -0.30
C VAL A 50 -4.46 -1.80 -1.65
N THR A 51 -4.03 -2.69 -2.53
CA THR A 51 -3.70 -2.37 -3.93
C THR A 51 -4.19 -3.47 -4.85
N GLU A 52 -3.95 -3.35 -6.15
CA GLU A 52 -4.21 -4.43 -7.10
C GLU A 52 -3.02 -5.36 -7.27
N GLU A 53 -3.32 -6.64 -7.45
CA GLU A 53 -2.36 -7.72 -7.63
C GLU A 53 -1.30 -7.42 -8.70
N ARG A 54 -1.73 -6.88 -9.86
CA ARG A 54 -0.83 -6.59 -10.97
C ARG A 54 0.36 -5.73 -10.57
N TYR A 55 0.18 -4.78 -9.65
CA TYR A 55 1.26 -3.88 -9.26
C TYR A 55 2.33 -4.58 -8.41
N LEU A 56 2.04 -5.78 -7.89
CA LEU A 56 2.98 -6.58 -7.12
C LEU A 56 3.74 -7.60 -7.97
N TRP A 57 3.28 -7.91 -9.20
CA TRP A 57 3.92 -8.93 -10.04
C TRP A 57 5.41 -8.66 -10.26
N GLY A 58 6.20 -9.71 -10.09
CA GLY A 58 7.65 -9.69 -10.25
C GLY A 58 8.41 -8.97 -9.15
N LEU A 59 7.72 -8.45 -8.12
CA LEU A 59 8.37 -7.78 -7.00
C LEU A 59 8.72 -8.78 -5.90
N THR A 60 9.95 -8.68 -5.38
CA THR A 60 10.40 -9.29 -4.12
C THR A 60 9.81 -8.59 -2.91
N ALA A 61 9.97 -9.18 -1.72
CA ALA A 61 9.51 -8.59 -0.45
C ALA A 61 9.99 -7.15 -0.26
N THR A 62 11.29 -6.91 -0.49
CA THR A 62 11.93 -5.59 -0.38
C THR A 62 11.34 -4.61 -1.39
N GLU A 63 11.13 -5.05 -2.63
CA GLU A 63 10.57 -4.20 -3.67
C GLU A 63 9.10 -3.87 -3.42
N ILE A 64 8.31 -4.79 -2.84
CA ILE A 64 6.94 -4.53 -2.41
C ILE A 64 6.92 -3.43 -1.34
N GLU A 65 7.76 -3.52 -0.29
CA GLU A 65 7.88 -2.47 0.73
C GLU A 65 8.15 -1.11 0.08
N MET A 66 9.16 -1.05 -0.78
CA MET A 66 9.58 0.16 -1.48
C MET A 66 8.47 0.73 -2.36
N LYS A 67 7.79 -0.12 -3.15
CA LYS A 67 6.80 0.30 -4.14
C LYS A 67 5.47 0.72 -3.52
N LEU A 68 5.11 0.13 -2.38
CA LEU A 68 3.94 0.56 -1.59
C LEU A 68 4.24 1.80 -0.73
N GLY A 69 5.52 2.19 -0.62
CA GLY A 69 5.96 3.31 0.20
C GLY A 69 5.90 3.00 1.70
N LEU A 70 6.07 1.73 2.07
CA LEU A 70 6.21 1.33 3.46
C LEU A 70 7.62 1.67 3.97
N ARG A 71 7.77 1.74 5.30
CA ARG A 71 9.11 1.84 5.90
C ARG A 71 9.88 0.54 5.59
N PRO A 72 11.21 0.61 5.43
CA PRO A 72 12.01 -0.58 5.25
C PRO A 72 11.81 -1.53 6.44
N PHE A 73 11.89 -2.83 6.18
CA PHE A 73 11.78 -3.91 7.17
C PHE A 73 10.37 -4.11 7.78
N GLU A 74 9.35 -3.35 7.38
CA GLU A 74 7.96 -3.49 7.87
C GLU A 74 7.31 -4.84 7.54
N LEU A 75 7.66 -5.43 6.39
CA LEU A 75 7.13 -6.69 5.88
C LEU A 75 8.12 -7.85 5.99
N ARG A 76 9.27 -7.68 6.64
CA ARG A 76 10.29 -8.75 6.75
C ARG A 76 9.90 -9.85 7.75
N PRO A 77 10.46 -11.07 7.59
CA PRO A 77 11.26 -11.53 6.45
C PRO A 77 10.40 -12.01 5.27
N LEU A 78 9.09 -12.13 5.46
CA LEU A 78 8.15 -12.66 4.48
C LEU A 78 6.94 -11.75 4.37
N VAL A 79 6.56 -11.46 3.14
CA VAL A 79 5.30 -10.80 2.83
C VAL A 79 4.27 -11.85 2.52
N TYR A 80 3.15 -11.80 3.23
CA TYR A 80 1.99 -12.59 2.91
C TYR A 80 0.99 -11.75 2.12
N VAL A 81 0.64 -12.20 0.92
CA VAL A 81 -0.33 -11.51 0.07
C VAL A 81 -1.66 -12.24 0.19
N TYR A 82 -2.67 -11.52 0.65
CA TYR A 82 -4.04 -12.03 0.80
C TYR A 82 -4.97 -11.32 -0.18
N ALA A 83 -5.87 -12.09 -0.78
CA ALA A 83 -7.01 -11.53 -1.51
C ALA A 83 -8.08 -11.06 -0.54
N LEU A 84 -8.95 -10.15 -0.98
CA LEU A 84 -10.20 -9.86 -0.27
C LEU A 84 -11.23 -10.97 -0.58
N ALA A 85 -12.10 -11.28 0.38
CA ALA A 85 -13.18 -12.25 0.17
C ALA A 85 -14.36 -11.64 -0.61
N ARG A 86 -14.52 -10.31 -0.57
CA ARG A 86 -15.45 -9.55 -1.41
C ARG A 86 -14.85 -8.20 -1.80
N LEU A 87 -15.42 -7.56 -2.83
CA LEU A 87 -15.05 -6.19 -3.17
C LEU A 87 -15.62 -5.23 -2.12
N PRO A 88 -14.87 -4.19 -1.71
CA PRO A 88 -15.40 -3.14 -0.86
C PRO A 88 -16.40 -2.28 -1.64
N SER A 89 -17.45 -1.82 -0.98
CA SER A 89 -18.36 -0.82 -1.53
C SER A 89 -17.72 0.57 -1.52
N SER A 90 -18.35 1.54 -2.18
CA SER A 90 -17.78 2.88 -2.33
C SER A 90 -17.62 3.59 -0.98
N ASP A 91 -18.51 3.36 -0.04
CA ASP A 91 -18.47 3.91 1.32
C ASP A 91 -17.44 3.22 2.24
N GLU A 92 -16.89 2.06 1.84
CA GLU A 92 -15.90 1.33 2.64
C GLU A 92 -14.45 1.67 2.27
N VAL A 93 -14.26 2.52 1.27
CA VAL A 93 -12.94 2.75 0.66
C VAL A 93 -12.65 4.22 0.37
N GLU A 94 -11.42 4.63 0.65
CA GLU A 94 -10.88 5.94 0.31
C GLU A 94 -9.66 5.78 -0.58
N PHE A 95 -9.59 6.53 -1.69
CA PHE A 95 -8.42 6.49 -2.56
C PHE A 95 -7.23 7.19 -1.90
N LYS A 96 -6.07 6.52 -1.86
CA LYS A 96 -4.83 7.02 -1.26
C LYS A 96 -3.65 6.84 -2.21
N PHE A 97 -2.74 7.81 -2.24
CA PHE A 97 -1.61 7.74 -3.17
C PHE A 97 -0.46 6.84 -2.69
N SER A 98 -0.24 6.75 -1.38
CA SER A 98 0.81 5.91 -0.78
C SER A 98 0.38 5.41 0.60
N ALA A 99 0.86 4.24 1.04
CA ALA A 99 0.65 3.75 2.39
C ALA A 99 1.48 4.52 3.43
N GLY A 100 2.68 4.97 3.07
CA GLY A 100 3.55 5.77 3.95
C GLY A 100 3.19 7.26 3.97
N PHE A 101 2.65 7.78 2.87
CA PHE A 101 2.16 9.16 2.74
C PHE A 101 0.74 9.17 2.17
N PRO A 102 -0.28 8.96 3.03
CA PRO A 102 -1.66 8.95 2.60
C PRO A 102 -1.99 10.28 1.92
N ASP A 103 -2.67 10.24 0.78
CA ASP A 103 -2.95 11.43 -0.05
C ASP A 103 -1.69 12.22 -0.49
N GLY A 104 -0.50 11.60 -0.45
CA GLY A 104 0.75 12.26 -0.76
C GLY A 104 1.17 13.31 0.27
N LYS A 105 0.49 13.34 1.43
CA LYS A 105 0.74 14.30 2.49
C LYS A 105 1.83 13.77 3.42
N PRO A 106 2.87 14.55 3.72
CA PRO A 106 3.75 14.24 4.84
C PRO A 106 2.94 14.19 6.15
N VAL A 107 3.49 13.52 7.16
CA VAL A 107 2.86 13.47 8.48
C VAL A 107 2.92 14.88 9.08
N GLY A 108 1.80 15.61 9.03
CA GLY A 108 1.70 17.00 9.47
C GLY A 108 0.46 17.64 8.88
N GLN A 109 -0.56 17.86 9.71
CA GLN A 109 -1.84 18.42 9.27
C GLN A 109 -1.77 19.95 9.25
N GLY A 110 -1.07 20.52 8.27
CA GLY A 110 -1.34 21.91 7.90
C GLY A 110 -2.81 22.02 7.48
N ALA A 111 -3.65 22.67 8.29
CA ALA A 111 -5.09 22.81 8.03
C ALA A 111 -5.40 23.71 6.82
N ASP A 112 -4.42 24.53 6.40
CA ASP A 112 -4.53 25.46 5.27
C ASP A 112 -3.68 25.02 4.06
N LYS A 113 -4.11 25.39 2.85
CA LYS A 113 -3.49 25.00 1.56
C LYS A 113 -2.05 25.48 1.42
N ASP A 114 -1.73 26.66 1.94
CA ASP A 114 -0.39 27.24 1.85
C ASP A 114 0.59 26.52 2.79
N ALA A 115 0.12 26.19 4.00
CA ALA A 115 0.87 25.34 4.93
C ALA A 115 1.08 23.94 4.33
N PHE A 116 0.04 23.36 3.71
CA PHE A 116 0.15 22.08 3.02
C PHE A 116 1.20 22.10 1.89
N HIS A 117 1.21 23.14 1.06
CA HIS A 117 2.20 23.26 -0.02
C HIS A 117 3.62 23.38 0.53
N LYS A 118 3.81 24.20 1.57
CA LYS A 118 5.10 24.38 2.24
C LYS A 118 5.59 23.07 2.90
N ASP A 119 4.70 22.36 3.60
CA ASP A 119 5.01 21.08 4.23
C ASP A 119 5.36 20.01 3.19
N MET A 120 4.65 19.98 2.06
CA MET A 120 4.96 19.07 0.96
C MET A 120 6.32 19.38 0.33
N MET A 121 6.62 20.65 0.08
CA MET A 121 7.91 21.08 -0.47
C MET A 121 9.06 20.79 0.50
N GLN A 122 8.85 21.04 1.78
CA GLN A 122 9.83 20.73 2.83
C GLN A 122 10.06 19.22 2.94
N ALA A 123 9.00 18.41 2.95
CA ALA A 123 9.14 16.95 3.01
C ALA A 123 9.79 16.35 1.74
N ARG A 124 9.59 16.97 0.57
CA ARG A 124 10.32 16.60 -0.66
C ARG A 124 11.80 16.95 -0.56
N LYS A 125 12.12 18.13 0.00
CA LYS A 125 13.50 18.52 0.27
C LYS A 125 14.15 17.58 1.29
N ASP A 126 13.46 17.29 2.38
CA ASP A 126 13.92 16.37 3.42
C ASP A 126 14.12 14.95 2.87
N TYR A 127 13.25 14.49 1.98
CA TYR A 127 13.46 13.25 1.22
C TYR A 127 14.76 13.30 0.40
N ALA A 128 14.97 14.37 -0.37
CA ALA A 128 16.18 14.55 -1.18
C ALA A 128 17.46 14.65 -0.34
N ASP A 129 17.36 15.26 0.84
CA ASP A 129 18.43 15.39 1.83
C ASP A 129 18.65 14.11 2.66
N GLY A 130 17.85 13.05 2.45
CA GLY A 130 17.96 11.77 3.17
C GLY A 130 17.44 11.80 4.62
N LYS A 131 16.66 12.82 5.00
CA LYS A 131 16.06 12.93 6.33
C LYS A 131 14.83 12.04 6.48
N ASN A 132 14.61 11.56 7.70
CA ASN A 132 13.45 10.73 8.01
C ASN A 132 12.16 11.57 8.09
N THR A 133 11.23 11.36 7.15
CA THR A 133 9.94 12.08 7.09
C THR A 133 8.75 11.29 7.64
N HIS A 134 8.98 10.06 8.12
CA HIS A 134 7.96 9.23 8.76
C HIS A 134 7.69 9.62 10.24
N GLY A 135 8.36 10.66 10.75
CA GLY A 135 8.17 11.21 12.09
C GLY A 135 8.91 10.46 13.21
N PRO A 136 8.86 10.96 14.46
CA PRO A 136 9.55 10.38 15.62
C PRO A 136 8.88 9.11 16.18
N GLN A 137 7.85 8.57 15.52
CA GLN A 137 7.05 7.47 16.04
C GLN A 137 7.80 6.13 15.90
N ALA A 138 8.45 5.74 16.99
CA ALA A 138 9.22 4.52 17.24
C ALA A 138 8.44 3.19 17.12
N ARG A 139 7.39 3.12 16.30
CA ARG A 139 6.62 1.89 16.07
C ARG A 139 7.37 0.86 15.23
N SER A 140 8.47 1.25 14.58
CA SER A 140 9.35 0.31 13.89
C SER A 140 10.52 -0.04 14.80
N MET A 141 10.78 -1.34 14.98
CA MET A 141 11.94 -1.86 15.71
C MET A 141 13.24 -1.77 14.89
N THR A 142 13.23 -1.04 13.77
CA THR A 142 14.33 -0.98 12.80
C THR A 142 14.63 0.46 12.39
N PRO A 143 15.84 0.72 11.84
CA PRO A 143 16.20 2.04 11.33
C PRO A 143 15.17 2.53 10.32
N VAL A 144 14.56 3.67 10.61
CA VAL A 144 13.59 4.29 9.70
C VAL A 144 14.36 4.98 8.59
N VAL A 145 14.36 4.37 7.40
CA VAL A 145 14.94 4.96 6.18
C VAL A 145 13.82 5.33 5.22
N GLN A 146 14.01 6.43 4.51
CA GLN A 146 13.00 6.95 3.60
C GLN A 146 13.11 6.27 2.22
N LEU A 147 12.20 5.33 1.91
CA LEU A 147 12.24 4.61 0.63
C LEU A 147 11.48 5.31 -0.50
N TYR A 148 10.53 6.17 -0.15
CA TYR A 148 9.71 6.86 -1.14
C TYR A 148 9.35 8.30 -0.71
N GLY A 149 9.36 9.26 -1.64
CA GLY A 149 8.99 10.66 -1.38
C GLY A 149 7.47 10.96 -1.39
N PRO A 150 7.02 12.02 -0.70
CA PRO A 150 5.61 12.43 -0.73
C PRO A 150 5.09 12.62 -2.16
N GLY A 151 3.92 12.04 -2.47
CA GLY A 151 3.33 12.09 -3.80
C GLY A 151 3.85 11.02 -4.77
N SER A 152 4.37 9.89 -4.26
CA SER A 152 4.47 8.66 -5.05
C SER A 152 3.16 8.38 -5.74
N PHE A 153 3.12 8.43 -7.06
CA PHE A 153 2.00 7.90 -7.82
C PHE A 153 2.35 6.55 -8.46
N LYS A 154 3.34 5.82 -7.92
CA LYS A 154 3.86 4.59 -8.56
C LYS A 154 2.88 3.43 -8.50
N ILE A 155 2.16 3.27 -7.38
CA ILE A 155 1.15 2.23 -7.21
C ILE A 155 -0.11 2.87 -6.61
N PRO A 156 -1.26 2.81 -7.30
CA PRO A 156 -2.56 3.16 -6.72
C PRO A 156 -2.84 2.33 -5.47
N GLN A 157 -3.24 3.01 -4.39
CA GLN A 157 -3.61 2.37 -3.13
C GLN A 157 -4.98 2.87 -2.67
N TRP A 158 -5.64 2.05 -1.87
CA TRP A 158 -6.92 2.41 -1.30
C TRP A 158 -6.91 2.05 0.17
N LYS A 159 -7.39 2.96 1.02
CA LYS A 159 -7.56 2.71 2.43
C LYS A 159 -8.96 2.18 2.67
N LEU A 160 -9.05 0.99 3.27
CA LEU A 160 -10.28 0.46 3.83
C LEU A 160 -10.60 1.24 5.10
N ILE A 161 -11.74 1.93 5.08
CA ILE A 161 -12.24 2.74 6.21
C ILE A 161 -13.31 2.00 7.03
N ALA A 162 -13.80 0.87 6.51
CA ALA A 162 -14.59 -0.11 7.23
C ALA A 162 -13.89 -1.49 7.21
N PRO A 163 -14.17 -2.38 8.17
CA PRO A 163 -13.66 -3.75 8.14
C PRO A 163 -14.18 -4.51 6.91
N VAL A 164 -13.28 -5.07 6.09
CA VAL A 164 -13.66 -5.87 4.92
C VAL A 164 -13.18 -7.31 5.08
N PRO A 165 -14.01 -8.33 4.79
CA PRO A 165 -13.61 -9.72 4.86
C PRO A 165 -12.36 -10.05 4.03
N VAL A 166 -11.37 -10.69 4.64
CA VAL A 166 -10.17 -11.23 4.03
C VAL A 166 -10.47 -12.60 3.44
N GLY A 167 -9.98 -12.82 2.23
CA GLY A 167 -10.03 -14.11 1.56
C GLY A 167 -8.80 -14.94 1.86
N ARG A 168 -8.51 -15.85 0.94
CA ARG A 168 -7.33 -16.72 1.04
C ARG A 168 -6.01 -15.97 0.86
N GLN A 169 -4.97 -16.51 1.47
CA GLN A 169 -3.59 -16.21 1.11
C GLN A 169 -3.34 -16.70 -0.33
N ILE A 170 -2.80 -15.82 -1.18
CA ILE A 170 -2.54 -16.12 -2.59
C ILE A 170 -1.04 -16.28 -2.90
N ALA A 171 -0.16 -15.72 -2.07
CA ALA A 171 1.28 -15.95 -2.18
C ALA A 171 2.01 -15.66 -0.87
N THR A 172 3.21 -16.23 -0.76
CA THR A 172 4.26 -15.82 0.17
C THR A 172 5.43 -15.32 -0.66
N VAL A 173 5.84 -14.08 -0.41
CA VAL A 173 6.93 -13.41 -1.12
C VAL A 173 8.08 -13.24 -0.14
N SER A 174 9.30 -13.48 -0.60
CA SER A 174 10.52 -13.33 0.19
C SER A 174 11.50 -12.38 -0.50
N PRO A 175 12.66 -12.08 0.10
CA PRO A 175 13.71 -11.32 -0.57
C PRO A 175 14.26 -12.01 -1.84
N THR A 176 14.08 -13.33 -1.98
CA THR A 176 14.58 -14.13 -3.11
C THR A 176 13.47 -14.73 -3.98
N ILE A 177 12.23 -14.75 -3.50
CA ILE A 177 11.07 -15.29 -4.23
C ILE A 177 10.12 -14.12 -4.50
N ALA A 178 10.06 -13.71 -5.76
CA ALA A 178 9.17 -12.64 -6.21
C ALA A 178 7.71 -13.10 -6.30
N PHE A 179 6.79 -12.13 -6.24
CA PHE A 179 5.36 -12.40 -6.39
C PHE A 179 5.03 -12.84 -7.83
N PRO A 180 4.49 -14.05 -8.03
CA PRO A 180 4.26 -14.60 -9.37
C PRO A 180 3.00 -14.03 -10.01
N ARG A 181 2.96 -14.06 -11.34
CA ARG A 181 1.72 -13.93 -12.12
C ARG A 181 0.88 -15.20 -12.01
N PRO A 182 -0.41 -15.16 -12.42
CA PRO A 182 -1.26 -16.37 -12.46
C PRO A 182 -0.68 -17.53 -13.28
N ASN A 183 0.15 -17.24 -14.28
CA ASN A 183 0.83 -18.25 -15.11
C ASN A 183 2.20 -18.71 -14.56
N GLY A 184 2.57 -18.31 -13.32
CA GLY A 184 3.84 -18.66 -12.69
C GLY A 184 5.04 -17.80 -13.10
N SER A 185 4.92 -16.93 -14.10
CA SER A 185 6.04 -16.05 -14.49
C SER A 185 6.25 -14.91 -13.48
N VAL A 186 7.48 -14.41 -13.37
CA VAL A 186 7.86 -13.30 -12.46
C VAL A 186 8.12 -11.99 -13.21
N LYS A 187 7.57 -11.84 -14.42
CA LYS A 187 7.77 -10.61 -15.21
C LYS A 187 7.11 -9.42 -14.50
N PRO A 188 7.83 -8.32 -14.23
CA PRO A 188 7.25 -7.14 -13.61
C PRO A 188 6.05 -6.60 -14.38
N TYR A 189 5.11 -5.97 -13.69
CA TYR A 189 4.09 -5.19 -14.36
C TYR A 189 4.69 -3.92 -14.96
N THR A 190 4.43 -3.73 -16.25
CA THR A 190 4.78 -2.50 -16.96
C THR A 190 3.48 -1.70 -17.12
N PRO A 191 3.28 -0.59 -16.40
CA PRO A 191 2.10 0.23 -16.58
C PRO A 191 2.03 0.72 -18.03
N HIS A 192 0.88 0.57 -18.67
CA HIS A 192 0.72 0.95 -20.08
C HIS A 192 0.80 2.46 -20.34
N ASN A 193 0.69 3.32 -19.32
CA ASN A 193 0.89 4.76 -19.46
C ASN A 193 1.07 5.39 -18.07
N ARG A 194 2.29 5.86 -17.81
CA ARG A 194 2.67 6.97 -16.92
C ARG A 194 4.20 6.91 -16.85
N GLY A 195 4.85 7.54 -17.83
CA GLY A 195 6.25 7.92 -17.71
C GLY A 195 6.44 8.72 -16.41
N GLY A 196 7.65 8.68 -15.87
CA GLY A 196 8.00 9.52 -14.73
C GLY A 196 7.69 10.97 -15.07
N VAL A 197 6.92 11.63 -14.20
CA VAL A 197 6.94 13.09 -14.10
C VAL A 197 8.03 13.42 -13.09
#